data_AF-A0A9C8KVA9-F1
#
_entry.id   AF-A0A9C8KVA9-F1
#
_cell.length_a   1.000
_cell.length_b   1.000
_cell.length_c   1.000
_cell.angle_alpha   90.00
_cell.angle_beta   90.00
_cell.angle_gamma   90.00
#
_symmetry.space_group_name_H-M   'P 1'
#
loop_
_entity.id
_entity.type
_entity.pdbx_description
1 polymer ?
#
loop_
_entity_poly.entity_id
_entity_poly.type
_entity_poly.pdbx_seq_one_letter_code
_entity_poly.pdbx_strand_id
1 'polypeptide(L)'
;MKKSILILAIALMIALSGALYAEQSEYFVKTVPISKVYMHNLGYRIVYEKNDFDIGVLYIPNDWFDLSGQEEPKAELLMTREPEVPYFSVFWKNGEFSHIRLYLHKSLTHGSYGSLKNPESMNDQFDVETLALEF
;
A
#
# COMPACT_ATOMS: atom_id res chain seq x y z
N MET A 1 5.10 58.90 1.10
CA MET A 1 6.16 57.96 0.69
C MET A 1 6.35 56.82 1.70
N LYS A 2 6.80 57.07 2.95
CA LYS A 2 7.03 55.99 3.94
C LYS A 2 5.79 55.14 4.27
N LYS A 3 4.62 55.77 4.44
CA LYS A 3 3.34 55.07 4.73
C LYS A 3 2.84 54.22 3.55
N SER A 4 3.05 54.71 2.33
CA SER A 4 2.64 54.05 1.08
C SER A 4 3.45 52.77 0.83
N ILE A 5 4.75 52.80 1.14
CA ILE A 5 5.64 51.63 1.06
C ILE A 5 5.25 50.58 2.11
N LEU A 6 4.87 51.03 3.32
CA LEU A 6 4.43 50.13 4.39
C LEU A 6 3.14 49.37 4.01
N ILE A 7 2.17 50.06 3.43
CA ILE A 7 0.90 49.45 2.98
C ILE A 7 1.16 48.44 1.85
N LEU A 8 2.05 48.77 0.91
CA LEU A 8 2.40 47.87 -0.19
C LEU A 8 3.11 46.61 0.33
N ALA A 9 4.00 46.74 1.32
CA ALA A 9 4.68 45.61 1.94
C ALA A 9 3.71 44.69 2.71
N ILE A 10 2.72 45.26 3.41
CA ILE A 10 1.68 44.49 4.11
C ILE A 10 0.77 43.77 3.12
N ALA A 11 0.34 44.46 2.05
CA ALA A 11 -0.48 43.85 1.00
C ALA A 11 0.27 42.70 0.29
N LEU A 12 1.59 42.85 0.07
CA LEU A 12 2.42 41.81 -0.51
C LEU A 12 2.57 40.60 0.43
N MET A 13 2.72 40.81 1.74
CA MET A 13 2.75 39.71 2.72
C MET A 13 1.42 38.97 2.83
N ILE A 14 0.28 39.66 2.72
CA ILE A 14 -1.05 39.04 2.73
C ILE A 14 -1.29 38.25 1.43
N ALA A 15 -0.86 38.78 0.28
CA ALA A 15 -0.95 38.06 -0.99
C ALA A 15 -0.05 36.81 -1.05
N LEU A 16 1.12 36.85 -0.39
CA LEU A 16 2.05 35.71 -0.31
C LEU A 16 1.59 34.63 0.68
N SER A 17 0.74 34.96 1.66
CA SER A 17 0.24 33.98 2.65
C SER A 17 -0.93 33.14 2.14
N GLY A 18 -1.71 33.63 1.17
CA GLY A 18 -2.82 32.88 0.55
C GLY A 18 -2.37 31.73 -0.36
N ALA A 19 -1.12 31.71 -0.82
CA ALA A 19 -0.58 30.72 -1.75
C ALA A 19 0.04 29.46 -1.06
N LEU A 20 -0.03 29.38 0.28
CA LEU A 20 0.60 28.32 1.07
C LEU A 20 -0.36 27.24 1.57
N TYR A 21 -1.56 27.12 0.99
CA TYR A 21 -2.39 25.93 1.20
C TYR A 21 -1.78 24.77 0.43
N ALA A 22 -0.89 24.02 1.09
CA ALA A 22 -0.50 22.69 0.65
C ALA A 22 -1.73 21.79 0.77
N GLU A 23 -2.27 21.34 -0.36
CA GLU A 23 -3.32 20.33 -0.41
C GLU A 23 -2.76 19.05 0.22
N GLN A 24 -3.25 18.71 1.41
CA GLN A 24 -2.83 17.51 2.11
C GLN A 24 -3.50 16.31 1.45
N SER A 25 -2.72 15.34 0.98
CA SER A 25 -3.24 14.08 0.43
C SER A 25 -4.16 13.41 1.46
N GLU A 26 -5.38 13.07 1.04
CA GLU A 26 -6.32 12.25 1.84
C GLU A 26 -5.78 10.83 2.10
N TYR A 27 -4.83 10.41 1.28
CA TYR A 27 -4.17 9.12 1.38
C TYR A 27 -2.91 9.17 2.22
N PHE A 28 -2.82 8.23 3.15
CA PHE A 28 -1.58 7.82 3.80
C PHE A 28 -1.13 6.49 3.18
N VAL A 29 0.17 6.35 2.94
CA VAL A 29 0.75 5.16 2.27
C VAL A 29 1.93 4.64 3.05
N LYS A 30 2.01 3.32 3.19
CA LYS A 30 3.17 2.63 3.75
C LYS A 30 3.61 1.49 2.86
N THR A 31 4.90 1.47 2.54
CA THR A 31 5.53 0.43 1.73
C THR A 31 6.35 -0.50 2.61
N VAL A 32 6.20 -1.81 2.40
CA VAL A 32 6.83 -2.84 3.22
C VAL A 32 7.46 -3.92 2.33
N PRO A 33 8.73 -4.28 2.56
CA PRO A 33 9.38 -5.39 1.86
C PRO A 33 8.70 -6.73 2.15
N ILE A 34 8.61 -7.59 1.14
CA ILE A 34 8.07 -8.95 1.29
C ILE A 34 9.22 -9.93 1.41
N SER A 35 9.21 -10.75 2.46
CA SER A 35 10.18 -11.84 2.64
C SER A 35 9.81 -13.05 1.81
N LYS A 36 8.51 -13.39 1.73
CA LYS A 36 8.04 -14.56 0.98
C LYS A 36 6.61 -14.41 0.48
N VAL A 37 6.37 -14.90 -0.74
CA VAL A 37 5.05 -14.97 -1.36
C VAL A 37 4.65 -16.43 -1.51
N TYR A 38 3.44 -16.75 -1.10
CA TYR A 38 2.83 -18.06 -1.29
C TYR A 38 1.54 -17.90 -2.07
N MET A 39 1.46 -18.61 -3.20
CA MET A 39 0.25 -18.65 -4.02
C MET A 39 -0.73 -19.67 -3.44
N HIS A 40 -2.00 -19.30 -3.40
CA HIS A 40 -3.10 -20.12 -2.92
C HIS A 40 -4.27 -20.04 -3.90
N ASN A 41 -5.15 -21.05 -3.92
CA ASN A 41 -6.34 -21.04 -4.79
C ASN A 41 -7.33 -19.92 -4.42
N LEU A 42 -7.35 -19.48 -3.15
CA LEU A 42 -8.18 -18.39 -2.66
C LEU A 42 -7.48 -17.02 -2.63
N GLY A 43 -6.18 -16.93 -2.92
CA GLY A 43 -5.47 -15.65 -2.83
C GLY A 43 -3.96 -15.75 -2.70
N TYR A 44 -3.37 -14.73 -2.09
CA TYR A 44 -1.94 -14.66 -1.78
C TYR A 44 -1.72 -14.64 -0.27
N ARG A 45 -0.84 -15.52 0.23
CA ARG A 45 -0.29 -15.40 1.58
C ARG A 45 1.07 -14.71 1.48
N ILE A 46 1.18 -13.56 2.14
CA ILE A 46 2.38 -12.73 2.12
C ILE A 46 3.01 -12.76 3.49
N VAL A 47 4.32 -12.99 3.52
CA VAL A 47 5.16 -12.93 4.71
C VAL A 47 6.08 -11.73 4.58
N TYR A 48 6.09 -10.86 5.59
CA TYR A 48 6.85 -9.62 5.59
C TYR A 48 7.56 -9.40 6.93
N GLU A 49 8.55 -8.53 6.94
CA GLU A 49 9.32 -8.19 8.13
C GLU A 49 8.74 -6.93 8.79
N LYS A 50 8.53 -7.00 10.10
CA LYS A 50 8.14 -5.88 10.95
C LYS A 50 9.39 -5.14 11.46
N ASN A 51 9.22 -3.91 11.95
CA ASN A 51 10.29 -3.04 12.44
C ASN A 51 11.01 -3.61 13.68
N ASP A 52 10.37 -4.53 14.40
CA ASP A 52 10.93 -5.25 15.55
C ASP A 52 11.67 -6.53 15.16
N PHE A 53 11.93 -6.75 13.86
CA PHE A 53 12.48 -7.98 13.28
C PHE A 53 11.58 -9.21 13.45
N ASP A 54 10.33 -9.04 13.86
CA ASP A 54 9.35 -10.12 13.87
C ASP A 54 8.69 -10.28 12.50
N ILE A 55 8.03 -11.42 12.28
CA ILE A 55 7.43 -11.78 11.00
C ILE A 55 5.93 -11.48 11.02
N GLY A 56 5.50 -10.62 10.10
CA GLY A 56 4.09 -10.39 9.79
C GLY A 56 3.59 -11.36 8.72
N VAL A 57 2.31 -11.73 8.81
CA VAL A 57 1.62 -12.53 7.79
C VAL A 57 0.30 -11.86 7.44
N LEU A 58 0.03 -11.73 6.15
CA LEU A 58 -1.25 -11.27 5.65
C LEU A 58 -1.76 -12.20 4.54
N TYR A 59 -3.08 -12.28 4.44
CA TYR A 59 -3.79 -13.07 3.45
C TYR A 59 -4.61 -12.10 2.60
N ILE A 60 -4.39 -12.12 1.30
CA ILE A 60 -5.09 -11.24 0.35
C ILE A 60 -5.99 -12.11 -0.52
N PRO A 61 -7.31 -12.02 -0.32
CA PRO A 61 -8.29 -12.80 -1.07
C PRO A 61 -8.30 -12.45 -2.57
N ASN A 62 -8.61 -13.43 -3.41
CA ASN A 62 -8.69 -13.24 -4.86
C ASN A 62 -9.82 -12.28 -5.28
N ASP A 63 -10.90 -12.21 -4.50
CA ASP A 63 -12.05 -11.33 -4.75
C ASP A 63 -11.75 -9.84 -4.51
N TRP A 64 -10.66 -9.51 -3.79
CA TRP A 64 -10.20 -8.14 -3.64
C TRP A 64 -9.53 -7.60 -4.91
N PHE A 65 -9.01 -8.48 -5.77
CA PHE A 65 -8.37 -8.07 -7.01
C PHE A 65 -9.43 -7.76 -8.07
N ASP A 66 -9.18 -6.74 -8.90
CA ASP A 66 -10.10 -6.42 -9.98
C ASP A 66 -10.07 -7.51 -11.06
N LEU A 67 -11.05 -8.41 -11.00
CA LEU A 67 -11.31 -9.40 -12.05
C LEU A 67 -12.46 -8.98 -12.96
N SER A 68 -13.10 -7.82 -12.72
CA SER A 68 -14.40 -7.46 -13.31
C SER A 68 -14.50 -6.04 -13.90
N GLY A 69 -13.46 -5.21 -13.78
CA GLY A 69 -13.45 -3.80 -14.20
C GLY A 69 -14.01 -2.82 -13.16
N GLN A 70 -13.89 -3.12 -11.87
CA GLN A 70 -14.29 -2.17 -10.80
C GLN A 70 -13.40 -0.93 -10.84
N GLU A 71 -13.98 0.25 -10.61
CA GLU A 71 -13.23 1.51 -10.64
C GLU A 71 -12.18 1.60 -9.51
N GLU A 72 -12.36 0.90 -8.39
CA GLU A 72 -11.45 0.91 -7.24
C GLU A 72 -11.34 -0.48 -6.56
N PRO A 73 -10.46 -1.39 -7.02
CA PRO A 73 -10.25 -2.67 -6.35
C PRO A 73 -9.57 -2.54 -4.98
N LYS A 74 -9.92 -3.44 -4.06
CA LYS A 74 -9.30 -3.52 -2.73
C LYS A 74 -7.88 -4.06 -2.77
N ALA A 75 -7.52 -4.78 -3.85
CA ALA A 75 -6.16 -5.25 -4.10
C ALA A 75 -5.75 -5.06 -5.57
N GLU A 76 -4.49 -4.67 -5.77
CA GLU A 76 -3.88 -4.58 -7.09
C GLU A 76 -2.62 -5.44 -7.16
N LEU A 77 -2.33 -5.99 -8.33
CA LEU A 77 -1.16 -6.83 -8.55
C LEU A 77 -0.35 -6.35 -9.76
N LEU A 78 0.89 -5.94 -9.51
CA LEU A 78 1.87 -5.62 -10.53
C LEU A 78 2.99 -6.66 -10.52
N MET A 79 3.24 -7.28 -11.67
CA MET A 79 4.32 -8.24 -11.84
C MET A 79 5.41 -7.71 -12.76
N THR A 80 6.65 -7.68 -12.27
CA THR A 80 7.81 -7.20 -13.03
C THR A 80 9.03 -8.11 -12.87
N ARG A 81 10.08 -7.91 -13.67
CA ARG A 81 11.38 -8.60 -13.54
C ARG A 81 12.45 -7.72 -12.90
N GLU A 82 12.08 -6.54 -12.42
CA GLU A 82 13.00 -5.65 -11.73
C GLU A 82 13.53 -6.27 -10.43
N PRO A 83 14.76 -5.93 -10.02
CA PRO A 83 15.36 -6.47 -8.80
C PRO A 83 14.75 -5.91 -7.51
N GLU A 84 13.98 -4.82 -7.59
CA GLU A 84 13.39 -4.14 -6.42
C GLU A 84 12.21 -4.89 -5.80
N VAL A 85 11.60 -5.84 -6.52
CA VAL A 85 10.48 -6.65 -6.03
C VAL A 85 10.98 -7.92 -5.32
N PRO A 86 10.31 -8.39 -4.25
CA PRO A 86 8.93 -8.05 -3.89
C PRO A 86 8.74 -7.07 -2.73
N TYR A 87 7.68 -6.27 -2.81
CA TYR A 87 7.16 -5.43 -1.72
C TYR A 87 5.66 -5.20 -1.92
N PHE A 88 5.00 -4.64 -0.91
CA PHE A 88 3.63 -4.13 -1.05
C PHE A 88 3.52 -2.70 -0.52
N SER A 89 2.51 -2.00 -1.01
CA SER A 89 2.09 -0.71 -0.46
C SER A 89 0.65 -0.83 0.02
N VAL A 90 0.38 -0.29 1.21
CA VAL A 90 -0.98 -0.22 1.76
C VAL A 90 -1.38 1.24 1.85
N PHE A 91 -2.63 1.48 1.49
CA PHE A 91 -3.21 2.80 1.36
C PHE A 91 -4.35 2.92 2.38
N TRP A 92 -4.31 4.00 3.14
CA TRP A 92 -5.39 4.40 4.02
C TRP A 92 -5.96 5.71 3.53
N LYS A 93 -7.29 5.82 3.48
CA LYS A 93 -8.00 7.06 3.17
C LYS A 93 -8.70 7.51 4.44
N ASN A 94 -8.41 8.72 4.92
CA ASN A 94 -9.00 9.25 6.16
C ASN A 94 -8.79 8.35 7.40
N GLY A 95 -7.68 7.59 7.44
CA GLY A 95 -7.34 6.68 8.54
C GLY A 95 -7.93 5.26 8.44
N GLU A 96 -8.79 4.99 7.45
CA GLU A 96 -9.36 3.66 7.20
C GLU A 96 -8.65 2.96 6.05
N PHE A 97 -8.58 1.62 6.11
CA PHE A 97 -7.99 0.82 5.03
C PHE A 97 -8.76 1.06 3.72
N SER A 98 -8.03 1.42 2.67
CA SER A 98 -8.59 1.62 1.32
C SER A 98 -8.26 0.43 0.42
N HIS A 99 -6.98 0.22 0.13
CA HIS A 99 -6.53 -0.86 -0.75
C HIS A 99 -5.06 -1.23 -0.49
N ILE A 100 -4.65 -2.36 -1.06
CA ILE A 100 -3.27 -2.83 -1.06
C ILE A 100 -2.79 -3.05 -2.49
N ARG A 101 -1.54 -2.72 -2.77
CA ARG A 101 -0.89 -3.00 -4.05
C ARG A 101 0.31 -3.91 -3.83
N LEU A 102 0.30 -5.05 -4.50
CA LEU A 102 1.40 -6.01 -4.52
C LEU A 102 2.31 -5.75 -5.71
N TYR A 103 3.61 -5.70 -5.45
CA TYR A 103 4.65 -5.64 -6.47
C TYR A 103 5.49 -6.90 -6.39
N LEU A 104 5.25 -7.83 -7.32
CA LEU A 104 5.82 -9.18 -7.27
C LEU A 104 6.75 -9.44 -8.46
N HIS A 105 7.67 -10.39 -8.26
CA HIS A 105 8.52 -10.84 -9.34
C HIS A 105 7.74 -11.70 -10.34
N LYS A 106 7.90 -11.48 -11.64
CA LYS A 106 7.14 -12.14 -12.72
C LYS A 106 7.50 -13.62 -12.90
N SER A 107 8.71 -14.02 -12.52
CA SER A 107 9.12 -15.43 -12.53
C SER A 107 8.69 -16.11 -11.24
N LEU A 108 7.79 -17.10 -11.33
CA LEU A 108 7.34 -17.92 -10.18
C LEU A 108 8.44 -18.84 -9.62
N THR A 109 9.53 -19.03 -10.36
CA THR A 109 10.73 -19.73 -9.88
C THR A 109 11.68 -18.84 -9.10
N HIS A 110 11.38 -17.54 -8.97
CA HIS A 110 12.20 -16.61 -8.21
C HIS A 110 12.21 -16.97 -6.72
N GLY A 111 13.34 -16.74 -6.04
CA GLY A 111 13.54 -17.12 -4.64
C GLY A 111 12.56 -16.46 -3.66
N SER A 112 11.82 -15.42 -4.08
CA SER A 112 10.75 -14.82 -3.30
C SER A 112 9.49 -15.69 -3.19
N TYR A 113 9.29 -16.67 -4.07
CA TYR A 113 8.14 -17.56 -4.02
C TYR A 113 8.43 -18.82 -3.18
N GLY A 114 7.43 -19.26 -2.45
CA GLY A 114 7.47 -20.47 -1.64
C GLY A 114 6.30 -21.41 -1.94
N SER A 115 6.42 -22.64 -1.46
CA SER A 115 5.36 -23.64 -1.55
C SER A 115 4.68 -23.82 -0.21
N LEU A 116 3.35 -23.88 -0.22
CA LEU A 116 2.56 -24.18 0.98
C LEU A 116 2.53 -25.68 1.23
N LYS A 117 2.77 -26.07 2.47
CA LYS A 117 2.49 -27.43 2.94
C LYS A 117 1.04 -27.45 3.44
N ASN A 118 0.19 -28.24 2.80
CA ASN A 118 -1.24 -28.34 3.10
C ASN A 118 -2.01 -27.01 2.95
N PRO A 119 -2.13 -26.47 1.72
CA PRO A 119 -2.79 -25.18 1.46
C PRO A 119 -4.21 -25.10 2.05
N GLU A 120 -5.00 -26.18 1.93
CA GLU A 120 -6.40 -26.21 2.38
C GLU A 120 -6.60 -25.91 3.87
N SER A 121 -5.59 -26.15 4.71
CA SER A 121 -5.65 -25.79 6.14
C SER A 121 -5.67 -24.28 6.41
N MET A 122 -5.44 -23.47 5.38
CA MET A 122 -5.39 -22.01 5.47
C MET A 122 -6.61 -21.34 4.83
N ASN A 123 -7.61 -22.11 4.37
CA ASN A 123 -8.76 -21.55 3.64
C ASN A 123 -9.48 -20.45 4.44
N ASP A 124 -9.72 -20.68 5.73
CA ASP A 124 -10.41 -19.74 6.61
C ASP A 124 -9.66 -18.42 6.80
N GLN A 125 -8.35 -18.37 6.55
CA GLN A 125 -7.54 -17.16 6.68
C GLN A 125 -7.80 -16.15 5.56
N PHE A 126 -8.45 -16.57 4.47
CA PHE A 126 -8.82 -15.71 3.35
C PHE A 126 -10.23 -15.10 3.51
N ASP A 127 -10.97 -15.42 4.57
CA ASP A 127 -12.24 -14.75 4.87
C ASP A 127 -11.99 -13.46 5.67
N VAL A 128 -11.49 -12.44 4.96
CA VAL A 128 -11.09 -11.16 5.56
C VAL A 128 -11.71 -9.96 4.84
N GLU A 129 -12.20 -9.00 5.61
CA GLU A 129 -12.78 -7.75 5.09
C GLU A 129 -11.81 -6.56 5.13
N THR A 130 -10.76 -6.63 5.95
CA THR A 130 -9.74 -5.58 6.11
C THR A 130 -8.40 -6.18 6.53
N LEU A 131 -7.31 -5.39 6.44
CA LEU A 131 -5.98 -5.79 6.90
C LEU A 131 -5.65 -5.13 8.24
N ALA A 132 -5.51 -5.93 9.30
CA ALA A 132 -4.89 -5.50 10.54
C ALA A 132 -3.36 -5.63 10.42
N LEU A 133 -2.69 -4.55 10.01
CA LEU A 133 -1.25 -4.55 9.79
C LEU A 133 -0.51 -4.13 11.05
N GLU A 134 0.39 -4.99 11.48
CA GLU A 134 1.41 -4.67 12.48
C GLU A 134 2.70 -4.32 11.74
N PHE A 135 3.37 -3.26 12.18
CA PHE A 135 4.63 -2.81 11.61
C PHE A 135 5.66 -2.59 12.69
#